data_AF-A0ABD3ED62-F1
#
_entry.id   AF-A0ABD3ED62-F1
#
_cell.length_a   1.000
_cell.length_b   1.000
_cell.length_c   1.000
_cell.angle_alpha   90.00
_cell.angle_beta   90.00
_cell.angle_gamma   90.00
#
_symmetry.space_group_name_H-M   'P 1'
#
loop_
_entity.id
_entity.type
_entity.pdbx_description
1 polymer ?
#
loop_
_entity_poly.entity_id
_entity_poly.type
_entity_poly.pdbx_seq_one_letter_code
_entity_poly.pdbx_strand_id
1 'polypeptide(L)'
;MKKDKDGDSVPKREDEWDQNELNAANWNSKAMNTICSFVDIRYYKSIQRCESAKDAWDTLEKLCLGIAGVKKSRLRVLSTQFETIRMEEDESINDYAMRLQEISGEMTELGENVTNERLVGISDSCFSSLATSIA
;
A
#
# COMPACT_ATOMS: atom_id res chain seq x y z
N MET A 1 11.45 -22.52 27.05
CA MET A 1 12.81 -22.11 27.49
C MET A 1 13.16 -22.81 28.78
N LYS A 2 14.43 -23.13 29.01
CA LYS A 2 14.96 -23.61 30.30
C LYS A 2 16.04 -22.64 30.79
N LYS A 3 16.22 -22.53 32.10
CA LYS A 3 17.34 -21.76 32.66
C LYS A 3 18.59 -22.61 32.66
N ASP A 4 19.69 -22.07 32.17
CA ASP A 4 21.00 -22.70 32.34
C ASP A 4 21.55 -22.46 33.77
N LYS A 5 22.78 -22.91 34.01
CA LYS A 5 23.42 -22.81 35.33
C LYS A 5 23.75 -21.36 35.72
N ASP A 6 23.83 -20.46 34.74
CA ASP A 6 24.14 -19.05 34.90
C ASP A 6 22.85 -18.21 34.99
N GLY A 7 21.68 -18.84 34.85
CA GLY A 7 20.36 -18.23 34.96
C GLY A 7 19.79 -17.71 33.64
N ASP A 8 20.53 -17.87 32.55
CA ASP A 8 20.13 -17.45 31.21
C ASP A 8 19.08 -18.38 30.61
N SER A 9 18.11 -17.79 29.92
CA SER A 9 16.99 -18.54 29.32
C SER A 9 17.41 -19.09 27.95
N VAL A 10 17.74 -20.38 27.91
CA VAL A 10 18.10 -21.08 26.68
C VAL A 10 16.90 -21.82 26.08
N PRO A 11 16.82 -21.98 24.75
CA PRO A 11 15.80 -22.81 24.11
C PRO A 11 15.89 -24.25 24.62
N LYS A 12 14.74 -24.84 24.97
CA LYS A 12 14.67 -26.28 25.28
C LYS A 12 14.85 -27.04 23.98
N ARG A 13 15.52 -28.20 24.05
CA ARG A 13 15.54 -29.10 22.90
C ARG A 13 14.14 -29.66 22.65
N GLU A 14 13.83 -29.97 21.41
CA GLU A 14 12.50 -30.46 21.02
C GLU A 14 12.08 -31.74 21.76
N ASP A 15 13.03 -32.61 22.07
CA ASP A 15 12.82 -33.83 22.87
C ASP A 15 12.46 -33.57 24.34
N GLU A 16 12.67 -32.34 24.83
CA GLU A 16 12.35 -31.89 26.19
C GLU A 16 11.04 -31.07 26.25
N TRP A 17 10.33 -30.93 25.13
CA TRP A 17 9.11 -30.13 25.07
C TRP A 17 7.92 -30.86 25.72
N ASP A 18 7.11 -30.11 26.44
CA ASP A 18 5.83 -30.62 26.93
C ASP A 18 4.76 -30.62 25.82
N GLN A 19 3.60 -31.24 26.09
CA GLN A 19 2.51 -31.34 25.12
C GLN A 19 1.99 -29.97 24.66
N ASN A 20 2.03 -28.95 25.52
CA ASN A 20 1.57 -27.60 25.17
C ASN A 20 2.59 -26.92 24.25
N GLU A 21 3.89 -27.05 24.54
CA GLU A 21 4.99 -26.56 23.70
C GLU A 21 4.93 -27.20 22.30
N LEU A 22 4.73 -28.53 22.23
CA LEU A 22 4.57 -29.25 20.96
C LEU A 22 3.35 -28.78 20.17
N ASN A 23 2.20 -28.63 20.85
CA ASN A 23 0.98 -28.14 20.22
C ASN A 23 1.15 -26.72 19.69
N ALA A 24 1.79 -25.83 20.46
CA ALA A 24 2.05 -24.46 20.04
C ALA A 24 2.95 -24.41 18.80
N ALA A 25 4.03 -25.21 18.75
CA ALA A 25 4.92 -25.30 17.60
C ALA A 25 4.20 -25.83 16.34
N ASN A 26 3.33 -26.83 16.50
CA ASN A 26 2.51 -27.36 15.41
C ASN A 26 1.54 -26.30 14.87
N TRP A 27 0.84 -25.57 15.76
CA TRP A 27 -0.05 -24.49 15.35
C TRP A 27 0.69 -23.34 14.66
N ASN A 28 1.86 -22.95 15.18
CA ASN A 28 2.72 -21.95 14.54
C ASN A 28 3.13 -22.39 13.13
N SER A 29 3.57 -23.65 12.97
CA SER A 29 3.98 -24.20 11.67
C SER A 29 2.81 -24.23 10.67
N LYS A 30 1.61 -24.63 11.11
CA LYS A 30 0.40 -24.60 10.28
C LYS A 30 0.03 -23.18 9.88
N ALA A 31 0.03 -22.25 10.83
CA ALA A 31 -0.25 -20.84 10.54
C ALA A 31 0.76 -20.26 9.55
N MET A 32 2.04 -20.64 9.67
CA MET A 32 3.07 -20.16 8.77
C MET A 32 2.96 -20.72 7.35
N ASN A 33 2.68 -22.00 7.22
CA ASN A 33 2.37 -22.59 5.92
C ASN A 33 1.17 -21.90 5.25
N THR A 34 0.11 -21.62 6.02
CA THR A 34 -1.06 -20.90 5.51
C THR A 34 -0.70 -19.47 5.08
N ILE A 35 0.02 -18.70 5.91
CA ILE A 35 0.42 -17.34 5.54
C ILE A 35 1.27 -17.37 4.25
N CYS A 36 2.27 -18.25 4.18
CA CYS A 36 3.14 -18.35 3.00
C CYS A 36 2.40 -18.79 1.73
N SER A 37 1.35 -19.62 1.83
CA SER A 37 0.61 -20.08 0.65
C SER A 37 -0.33 -19.02 0.06
N PHE A 38 -0.85 -18.10 0.90
CA PHE A 38 -1.75 -17.04 0.46
C PHE A 38 -1.03 -15.75 0.06
N VAL A 39 0.21 -15.56 0.51
CA VAL A 39 0.94 -14.31 0.30
C VAL A 39 1.56 -14.26 -1.10
N ASP A 40 1.33 -13.14 -1.80
CA ASP A 40 1.95 -12.84 -3.10
C ASP A 40 3.50 -12.78 -2.97
N ILE A 41 4.21 -13.20 -4.02
CA ILE A 41 5.68 -13.22 -4.08
C ILE A 41 6.33 -11.87 -3.73
N ARG A 42 5.62 -10.76 -3.97
CA ARG A 42 6.05 -9.40 -3.60
C ARG A 42 6.22 -9.22 -2.10
N TYR A 43 5.38 -9.86 -1.30
CA TYR A 43 5.41 -9.76 0.17
C TYR A 43 6.15 -10.93 0.83
N TYR A 44 6.26 -12.07 0.12
CA TYR A 44 6.94 -13.27 0.60
C TYR A 44 8.36 -12.99 1.08
N LYS A 45 9.14 -12.21 0.31
CA LYS A 45 10.53 -11.85 0.66
C LYS A 45 10.66 -11.15 2.02
N SER A 46 9.61 -10.45 2.44
CA SER A 46 9.57 -9.71 3.70
C SER A 46 9.27 -10.60 4.90
N ILE A 47 8.56 -11.72 4.69
CA ILE A 47 8.17 -12.65 5.77
C ILE A 47 9.00 -13.94 5.81
N GLN A 48 9.78 -14.25 4.77
CA GLN A 48 10.55 -15.50 4.69
C GLN A 48 11.56 -15.72 5.84
N ARG A 49 11.94 -14.66 6.56
CA ARG A 49 12.88 -14.71 7.69
C ARG A 49 12.19 -14.60 9.06
N CYS A 50 10.85 -14.54 9.09
CA CYS A 50 10.10 -14.49 10.34
C CYS A 50 10.12 -15.87 11.00
N GLU A 51 10.43 -15.91 12.30
CA GLU A 51 10.54 -17.15 13.08
C GLU A 51 9.18 -17.65 13.57
N SER A 52 8.19 -16.75 13.66
CA SER A 52 6.82 -17.09 14.06
C SER A 52 5.76 -16.57 13.09
N ALA A 53 4.61 -17.23 13.10
CA ALA A 53 3.44 -16.78 12.36
C ALA A 53 2.93 -15.41 12.81
N LYS A 54 3.12 -15.09 14.08
CA LYS A 54 2.82 -13.76 14.61
C LYS A 54 3.72 -12.70 13.99
N ASP A 55 5.03 -12.92 13.96
CA ASP A 55 5.97 -11.94 13.40
C ASP A 55 5.74 -11.70 11.91
N ALA A 56 5.41 -12.77 11.17
CA ALA A 56 5.05 -12.66 9.77
C ALA A 56 3.75 -11.86 9.58
N TRP A 57 2.72 -12.14 10.39
CA TRP A 57 1.46 -11.39 10.35
C TRP A 57 1.66 -9.90 10.66
N ASP A 58 2.37 -9.59 11.74
CA ASP A 58 2.66 -8.21 12.16
C ASP A 58 3.49 -7.47 11.09
N THR A 59 4.39 -8.18 10.40
CA THR A 59 5.15 -7.63 9.27
C THR A 59 4.25 -7.32 8.07
N LEU A 60 3.36 -8.24 7.71
CA LEU A 60 2.38 -8.03 6.64
C LEU A 60 1.44 -6.87 6.96
N GLU A 61 0.94 -6.79 8.18
CA GLU A 61 0.07 -5.70 8.63
C GLU A 61 0.78 -4.35 8.45
N LYS A 62 2.01 -4.21 8.94
CA LYS A 62 2.81 -2.99 8.77
C LYS A 62 3.05 -2.64 7.30
N LEU A 63 3.36 -3.62 6.47
CA LEU A 63 3.55 -3.41 5.03
C LEU A 63 2.25 -2.93 4.36
N CYS A 64 1.13 -3.59 4.63
CA CYS A 64 -0.17 -3.23 4.08
C CYS A 64 -0.60 -1.82 4.53
N LEU A 65 -0.42 -1.49 5.81
CA LEU A 65 -0.68 -0.14 6.33
C LEU A 65 0.24 0.91 5.68
N GLY A 66 1.52 0.60 5.53
CA GLY A 66 2.48 1.47 4.84
C GLY A 66 2.09 1.72 3.38
N ILE A 67 1.71 0.67 2.65
CA ILE A 67 1.24 0.77 1.26
C ILE A 67 -0.03 1.60 1.17
N ALA A 68 -1.00 1.38 2.06
CA ALA A 68 -2.22 2.19 2.12
C ALA A 68 -1.90 3.67 2.40
N GLY A 69 -0.96 3.95 3.30
CA GLY A 69 -0.48 5.30 3.59
C GLY A 69 0.17 5.97 2.38
N VAL A 70 1.07 5.27 1.69
CA VAL A 70 1.72 5.77 0.46
C VAL A 70 0.70 6.02 -0.65
N LYS A 71 -0.22 5.08 -0.89
CA LYS A 71 -1.32 5.25 -1.86
C LYS A 71 -2.15 6.50 -1.54
N LYS A 72 -2.57 6.67 -0.29
CA LYS A 72 -3.36 7.82 0.16
C LYS A 72 -2.60 9.14 -0.01
N SER A 73 -1.29 9.15 0.27
CA SER A 73 -0.46 10.33 0.08
C SER A 73 -0.32 10.69 -1.40
N ARG A 74 -0.12 9.71 -2.28
CA ARG A 74 -0.04 9.94 -3.73
C ARG A 74 -1.37 10.43 -4.29
N LEU A 75 -2.49 9.81 -3.88
CA LEU A 75 -3.83 10.27 -4.25
C LEU A 75 -4.04 11.73 -3.85
N ARG A 76 -3.68 12.13 -2.62
CA ARG A 76 -3.81 13.53 -2.20
C ARG A 76 -3.06 14.49 -3.13
N VAL A 77 -1.83 14.16 -3.51
CA VAL A 77 -1.04 15.01 -4.43
C VAL A 77 -1.72 15.09 -5.79
N LEU A 78 -2.17 13.96 -6.33
CA LEU A 78 -2.87 13.91 -7.62
C LEU A 78 -4.20 14.66 -7.58
N SER A 79 -4.99 14.56 -6.49
CA SER A 79 -6.23 15.34 -6.33
C SER A 79 -5.94 16.84 -6.37
N THR A 80 -4.88 17.30 -5.70
CA THR A 80 -4.48 18.71 -5.77
C THR A 80 -4.06 19.11 -7.18
N GLN A 81 -3.27 18.29 -7.87
CA GLN A 81 -2.90 18.55 -9.27
C GLN A 81 -4.12 18.59 -10.18
N PHE A 82 -5.06 17.66 -10.02
CA PHE A 82 -6.30 17.57 -10.78
C PHE A 82 -7.20 18.78 -10.59
N GLU A 83 -7.31 19.30 -9.37
CA GLU A 83 -8.14 20.47 -9.04
C GLU A 83 -7.50 21.80 -9.45
N THR A 84 -6.16 21.83 -9.58
CA THR A 84 -5.40 23.05 -9.89
C THR A 84 -4.88 23.09 -11.32
N ILE A 85 -5.06 22.03 -12.10
CA ILE A 85 -4.65 21.97 -13.50
C ILE A 85 -5.33 23.08 -14.30
N ARG A 86 -4.52 23.77 -15.10
CA ARG A 86 -4.94 24.81 -16.03
C ARG A 86 -4.17 24.63 -17.33
N MET A 87 -4.78 25.10 -18.40
CA MET A 87 -4.14 25.21 -19.70
C MET A 87 -3.21 26.41 -19.67
N GLU A 88 -1.95 26.22 -20.07
CA GLU A 88 -0.95 27.27 -20.14
C GLU A 88 -1.10 28.11 -21.43
N GLU A 89 -0.51 29.31 -21.46
CA GLU A 89 -0.67 30.26 -22.58
C GLU A 89 -0.14 29.73 -23.92
N ASP A 90 0.90 28.89 -23.89
CA ASP A 90 1.58 28.30 -25.04
C ASP A 90 1.23 26.81 -25.25
N GLU A 91 0.32 26.26 -24.44
CA GLU A 91 -0.08 24.87 -24.50
C GLU A 91 -1.21 24.65 -25.51
N SER A 92 -1.16 23.53 -26.26
CA SER A 92 -2.28 23.15 -27.11
C SER A 92 -3.40 22.48 -26.31
N ILE A 93 -4.64 22.57 -26.78
CA ILE A 93 -5.79 21.88 -26.16
C ILE A 93 -5.53 20.37 -26.02
N ASN A 94 -4.84 19.77 -26.99
CA ASN A 94 -4.52 18.35 -26.97
C ASN A 94 -3.51 18.03 -25.86
N ASP A 95 -2.47 18.85 -25.68
CA ASP A 95 -1.47 18.65 -24.64
C ASP A 95 -2.10 18.79 -23.24
N TYR A 96 -2.96 19.79 -23.05
CA TYR A 96 -3.75 19.96 -21.82
C TYR A 96 -4.63 18.73 -21.54
N ALA A 97 -5.36 18.26 -22.56
CA ALA A 97 -6.23 17.10 -22.44
C ALA A 97 -5.44 15.83 -22.08
N MET A 98 -4.25 15.65 -22.66
CA MET A 98 -3.35 14.54 -22.33
C MET A 98 -2.90 14.60 -20.87
N ARG A 99 -2.46 15.76 -20.36
CA ARG A 99 -2.08 15.91 -18.94
C ARG A 99 -3.25 15.61 -17.99
N LEU A 100 -4.44 16.11 -18.30
CA LEU A 100 -5.64 15.83 -17.51
C LEU A 100 -5.98 14.33 -17.50
N GLN A 101 -5.83 13.66 -18.64
CA GLN A 101 -6.04 12.23 -18.77
C GLN A 101 -4.99 11.41 -18.02
N GLU A 102 -3.72 11.84 -18.04
CA GLU A 102 -2.64 11.19 -17.27
C GLU A 102 -2.91 11.25 -15.77
N ILE A 103 -3.24 12.43 -15.23
CA ILE A 103 -3.54 12.60 -13.79
C ILE A 103 -4.76 11.76 -13.39
N SER A 104 -5.84 11.81 -14.18
CA SER A 104 -7.04 11.01 -13.89
C SER A 104 -6.83 9.51 -14.03
N GLY A 105 -5.99 9.09 -14.98
CA GLY A 105 -5.55 7.71 -15.15
C GLY A 105 -4.81 7.22 -13.91
N GLU A 106 -3.81 7.96 -13.44
CA GLU A 106 -3.07 7.62 -12.22
C GLU A 106 -3.97 7.54 -10.98
N MET A 107 -4.92 8.46 -10.82
CA MET A 107 -5.89 8.42 -9.73
C MET A 107 -6.75 7.15 -9.79
N THR A 108 -7.17 6.75 -11.00
CA THR A 108 -7.94 5.53 -11.24
C THR A 108 -7.14 4.27 -10.92
N GLU A 109 -5.87 4.20 -11.33
CA GLU A 109 -4.97 3.09 -11.02
C GLU A 109 -4.74 2.92 -9.50
N LEU A 110 -4.79 4.02 -8.75
CA LEU A 110 -4.68 4.01 -7.29
C LEU A 110 -6.02 3.71 -6.58
N GLY A 111 -7.11 3.56 -7.34
CA GLY A 111 -8.42 3.14 -6.87
C GLY A 111 -9.40 4.29 -6.58
N GLU A 112 -9.11 5.51 -7.03
CA GLU A 112 -10.07 6.62 -6.97
C GLU A 112 -11.02 6.58 -8.18
N ASN A 113 -12.31 6.84 -7.95
CA ASN A 113 -13.28 6.95 -9.04
C ASN A 113 -13.31 8.40 -9.55
N VAL A 114 -12.68 8.63 -10.70
CA VAL A 114 -12.74 9.92 -11.42
C VAL A 114 -13.91 9.87 -12.40
N THR A 115 -14.98 10.60 -12.11
CA THR A 115 -16.18 10.62 -12.98
C THR A 115 -16.03 11.62 -14.13
N ASN A 116 -16.76 11.36 -15.22
CA ASN A 116 -16.78 12.28 -16.36
C ASN A 116 -17.29 13.67 -15.98
N GLU A 117 -18.23 13.78 -15.04
CA GLU A 117 -18.72 15.09 -14.58
C GLU A 117 -17.61 15.90 -13.91
N ARG A 118 -16.71 15.26 -13.15
CA ARG A 118 -15.55 15.94 -12.55
C ARG A 118 -14.58 16.43 -13.63
N LEU A 119 -14.30 15.60 -14.64
CA LEU A 119 -13.42 15.96 -15.75
C LEU A 119 -13.95 17.15 -16.57
N VAL A 120 -15.24 17.13 -16.89
CA VAL A 120 -15.92 18.22 -17.61
C VAL A 120 -15.90 19.49 -16.78
N GLY A 121 -16.23 19.41 -15.49
CA GLY A 121 -16.22 20.58 -14.60
C GLY A 121 -14.84 21.27 -14.49
N ILE A 122 -13.75 20.51 -14.45
CA ILE A 122 -12.39 21.07 -14.44
C ILE A 122 -12.06 21.75 -15.77
N SER A 123 -12.41 21.11 -16.89
CA SER A 123 -12.20 21.67 -18.22
C SER A 123 -12.98 22.98 -18.41
N ASP A 124 -14.27 23.00 -18.05
CA ASP A 124 -15.13 24.18 -18.13
C ASP A 124 -14.62 25.34 -17.26
N SER A 125 -14.15 25.02 -16.04
CA SER A 125 -13.53 25.99 -15.14
C SER A 125 -12.27 26.62 -15.75
N CYS A 126 -11.42 25.80 -16.37
CA CYS A 126 -10.23 26.27 -17.06
C CYS A 126 -10.57 27.20 -18.23
N PHE A 127 -11.50 26.80 -19.11
CA PHE A 127 -11.91 27.63 -20.24
C PHE A 127 -12.58 28.94 -19.81
N SER A 128 -13.40 28.90 -18.75
CA SER A 128 -14.02 30.12 -18.18
C SER A 128 -12.96 31.09 -17.65
N SER A 129 -11.91 30.56 -17.00
CA SER A 129 -10.80 31.37 -16.50
C SER A 129 -9.98 32.01 -17.62
N LEU A 130 -9.72 31.27 -18.71
CA LEU A 130 -9.03 31.81 -19.89
C LEU A 130 -9.84 32.93 -20.56
N ALA A 131 -11.16 32.73 -20.73
CA ALA A 131 -12.04 33.74 -21.31
C ALA A 131 -12.07 35.05 -20.52
N THR A 132 -11.97 34.97 -19.18
CA THR A 132 -11.92 36.16 -18.31
C THR A 132 -10.58 36.87 -18.37
N SER A 133 -9.48 36.17 -18.67
CA SER A 133 -8.13 36.76 -18.71
C SER A 133 -7.81 37.46 -20.05
N ILE A 134 -8.61 37.20 -21.09
CA ILE A 134 -8.43 37.76 -22.45
C ILE A 134 -9.37 38.97 -22.70
N ALA A 135 -10.39 39.17 -21.87
CA ALA A 135 -11.37 40.28 -21.94
C ALA A 135 -10.94 41.50 -21.13
#